data_AF-A0A4Z1G3E2-F1
#
_entry.id   AF-A0A4Z1G3E2-F1
#
_cell.length_a   1.000
_cell.length_b   1.000
_cell.length_c   1.000
_cell.angle_alpha   90.00
_cell.angle_beta   90.00
_cell.angle_gamma   90.00
#
_symmetry.space_group_name_H-M   'P 1'
#
loop_
_entity.id
_entity.type
_entity.pdbx_description
1 polymer ?
#
loop_
_entity_poly.entity_id
_entity_poly.type
_entity_poly.pdbx_seq_one_letter_code
_entity_poly.pdbx_strand_id
1 'polypeptide(L)'
;MAPNSAQSLDRQERLTDVLKRDEAQWKDDCLPCRLTGSFAFIGLGIYSYFSGQSQLKAQEAKILKSKSMFGMKSRQTGITGIALTLVGMGLWRLKN
;
A
#
# COMPACT_ATOMS: atom_id res chain seq x y z
N MET A 1 18.32 -32.43 41.28
CA MET A 1 19.03 -31.37 40.52
C MET A 1 18.16 -31.04 39.32
N ALA A 2 17.41 -29.93 39.38
CA ALA A 2 16.51 -29.54 38.30
C ALA A 2 17.31 -29.06 37.08
N PRO A 3 17.00 -29.50 35.85
CA PRO A 3 17.70 -29.03 34.67
C PRO A 3 17.47 -27.53 34.49
N ASN A 4 18.54 -26.80 34.20
CA ASN A 4 18.50 -25.35 33.96
C ASN A 4 17.68 -25.06 32.68
N SER A 5 16.82 -24.06 32.77
CA SER A 5 15.87 -23.58 31.75
C SER A 5 16.49 -23.25 30.38
N ALA A 6 17.82 -23.14 30.29
CA ALA A 6 18.55 -23.00 29.03
C ALA A 6 18.54 -24.29 28.19
N GLN A 7 18.57 -25.49 28.81
CA GLN A 7 18.53 -26.77 28.08
C GLN A 7 17.12 -27.13 27.57
N SER A 8 16.08 -26.55 28.17
CA SER A 8 14.70 -26.71 27.67
C SER A 8 14.44 -25.91 26.38
N LEU A 9 15.19 -24.83 26.12
CA LEU A 9 15.14 -24.12 24.83
C LEU A 9 15.87 -24.88 23.71
N ASP A 10 16.92 -25.66 24.02
CA ASP A 10 17.68 -26.43 23.04
C ASP A 10 16.89 -27.66 22.52
N ARG A 11 15.93 -28.16 23.31
CA ARG A 11 14.99 -29.23 22.92
C ARG A 11 13.86 -28.73 22.01
N GLN A 12 13.58 -27.43 22.00
CA GLN A 12 12.55 -26.81 21.18
C GLN A 12 13.16 -26.43 19.83
N GLU A 13 13.38 -27.45 18.98
CA GLU A 13 13.79 -27.41 17.57
C GLU A 13 14.79 -26.28 17.23
N ARG A 14 16.06 -26.62 16.94
CA ARG A 14 17.14 -25.65 16.66
C ARG A 14 16.60 -24.46 15.88
N LEU A 15 16.66 -23.24 16.46
CA LEU A 15 16.02 -22.03 15.92
C LEU A 15 16.28 -21.83 14.41
N THR A 16 17.46 -22.22 13.93
CA THR A 16 17.85 -22.19 12.52
C THR A 16 16.98 -23.09 11.62
N ASP A 17 16.58 -24.25 12.11
CA ASP A 17 15.71 -25.21 11.41
C ASP A 17 14.25 -24.73 11.42
N VAL A 18 13.79 -24.11 12.52
CA VAL A 18 12.47 -23.46 12.58
C VAL A 18 12.39 -22.29 11.61
N LEU A 19 13.37 -21.40 11.61
CA LEU A 19 13.42 -20.26 10.70
C LEU A 19 13.49 -20.69 9.24
N LYS A 20 14.20 -21.77 8.90
CA LYS A 20 14.22 -22.31 7.52
C LYS A 20 12.88 -22.91 7.10
N ARG A 21 12.18 -23.59 8.01
CA ARG A 21 10.84 -24.14 7.75
C ARG A 21 9.80 -23.03 7.63
N ASP A 22 9.85 -22.04 8.51
CA ASP A 22 9.02 -20.83 8.44
C ASP A 22 9.31 -20.08 7.14
N GLU A 23 10.57 -19.83 6.79
CA GLU A 23 10.90 -19.10 5.56
C GLU A 23 10.36 -19.83 4.32
N ALA A 24 10.40 -21.16 4.28
CA ALA A 24 9.80 -21.96 3.20
C ALA A 24 8.27 -21.90 3.19
N GLN A 25 7.62 -21.83 4.35
CA GLN A 25 6.16 -21.77 4.48
C GLN A 25 5.61 -20.35 4.20
N TRP A 26 6.26 -19.30 4.70
CA TRP A 26 5.86 -17.90 4.55
C TRP A 26 6.31 -17.26 3.22
N LYS A 27 7.31 -17.82 2.52
CA LYS A 27 7.71 -17.32 1.19
C LYS A 27 6.55 -17.33 0.21
N ASP A 28 5.76 -18.39 0.25
CA ASP A 28 4.67 -18.62 -0.69
C ASP A 28 3.34 -18.02 -0.19
N ASP A 29 3.17 -17.86 1.12
CA ASP A 29 1.97 -17.28 1.77
C ASP A 29 2.02 -15.74 1.94
N CYS A 30 2.54 -15.02 0.95
CA CYS A 30 2.54 -13.54 0.95
C CYS A 30 1.17 -12.90 0.63
N LEU A 31 0.10 -13.70 0.52
CA LEU A 31 -1.27 -13.24 0.22
C LEU A 31 -1.77 -12.11 1.14
N PRO A 32 -1.70 -12.19 2.48
CA PRO A 32 -2.15 -11.10 3.35
C PRO A 32 -1.35 -9.81 3.13
N CYS A 33 -0.04 -9.91 2.89
CA CYS A 33 0.82 -8.76 2.61
C CYS A 33 0.52 -8.11 1.26
N ARG A 34 0.27 -8.91 0.22
CA ARG A 34 -0.18 -8.43 -1.09
C ARG A 34 -1.54 -7.76 -0.99
N LEU A 35 -2.52 -8.42 -0.37
CA LEU A 35 -3.85 -7.88 -0.18
C LEU A 35 -3.81 -6.54 0.54
N THR A 36 -3.15 -6.47 1.70
CA THR A 36 -3.06 -5.23 2.49
C THR A 36 -2.41 -4.09 1.69
N GLY A 37 -1.28 -4.37 1.03
CA GLY A 37 -0.60 -3.37 0.20
C GLY A 37 -1.44 -2.92 -0.98
N SER A 38 -2.10 -3.84 -1.67
CA SER A 38 -2.98 -3.55 -2.80
C SER A 38 -4.19 -2.73 -2.38
N PHE A 39 -4.85 -3.08 -1.27
CA PHE A 39 -5.98 -2.32 -0.73
C PHE A 39 -5.57 -0.90 -0.33
N ALA A 40 -4.39 -0.73 0.27
CA ALA A 40 -3.87 0.59 0.61
C ALA A 40 -3.73 1.48 -0.64
N PHE A 41 -3.06 0.99 -1.69
CA PHE A 41 -2.87 1.77 -2.91
C PHE A 41 -4.18 2.02 -3.67
N ILE A 42 -5.05 1.02 -3.80
CA ILE A 42 -6.34 1.18 -4.47
C ILE A 42 -7.23 2.17 -3.70
N GLY A 43 -7.31 2.02 -2.38
CA GLY A 43 -8.07 2.91 -1.50
C GLY A 43 -7.58 4.34 -1.59
N LEU A 44 -6.26 4.56 -1.53
CA LEU A 44 -5.66 5.89 -1.70
C LEU A 44 -5.93 6.47 -3.09
N GLY A 45 -5.90 5.66 -4.15
CA GLY A 45 -6.21 6.11 -5.51
C GLY A 45 -7.66 6.57 -5.65
N ILE A 46 -8.61 5.76 -5.18
CA ILE A 46 -10.04 6.09 -5.19
C ILE A 46 -10.30 7.35 -4.34
N TYR A 47 -9.76 7.39 -3.13
CA TYR A 47 -9.90 8.55 -2.24
C TYR A 47 -9.33 9.83 -2.86
N SER A 48 -8.13 9.75 -3.46
CA SER A 48 -7.49 10.88 -4.12
C SER A 48 -8.31 11.43 -5.27
N TYR A 49 -8.97 10.55 -6.04
CA TYR A 49 -9.87 10.97 -7.11
C TYR A 49 -11.08 11.72 -6.56
N PHE A 50 -11.83 11.13 -5.62
CA PHE A 50 -13.04 11.75 -5.07
C PHE A 50 -12.73 13.05 -4.31
N SER A 51 -11.78 13.00 -3.38
CA SER A 51 -11.38 14.16 -2.58
C SER A 51 -10.76 15.24 -3.47
N GLY A 52 -9.87 14.88 -4.38
CA GLY A 52 -9.21 15.82 -5.29
C GLY A 52 -10.21 16.58 -6.15
N GLN A 53 -11.20 15.90 -6.73
CA GLN A 53 -12.24 16.54 -7.55
C GLN A 53 -13.14 17.47 -6.73
N SER A 54 -13.49 17.06 -5.50
CA SER A 54 -14.30 17.89 -4.60
C SER A 54 -13.59 19.19 -4.22
N GLN A 55 -12.29 19.11 -3.89
CA GLN A 55 -11.46 20.27 -3.56
C GLN A 55 -11.25 21.18 -4.78
N LEU A 56 -11.11 20.60 -5.98
CA LEU A 56 -10.98 21.37 -7.21
C LEU A 56 -12.24 22.18 -7.52
N LYS A 57 -13.43 21.57 -7.41
CA LYS A 57 -14.71 22.25 -7.58
C LYS A 57 -14.90 23.37 -6.55
N ALA A 58 -14.58 23.12 -5.28
CA ALA A 58 -14.67 24.13 -4.23
C ALA A 58 -13.77 25.36 -4.48
N GLN A 59 -12.67 25.18 -5.22
CA GLN A 59 -11.72 26.24 -5.53
C GLN A 59 -11.85 26.80 -6.96
N GLU A 60 -12.83 26.34 -7.73
CA GLU A 60 -12.99 26.69 -9.14
C GLU A 60 -13.06 28.21 -9.37
N ALA A 61 -13.86 28.91 -8.57
CA ALA A 61 -13.98 30.37 -8.64
C ALA A 61 -12.65 31.10 -8.36
N LYS A 62 -11.82 30.58 -7.44
CA LYS A 62 -10.49 31.14 -7.15
C LYS A 62 -9.51 30.90 -8.30
N ILE A 63 -9.60 29.74 -8.95
CA ILE A 63 -8.72 29.33 -10.06
C ILE A 63 -9.04 30.12 -11.33
N LEU A 64 -10.33 30.32 -11.62
CA LEU A 64 -10.79 31.17 -12.72
C LEU A 64 -10.34 32.62 -12.52
N LYS A 65 -10.42 33.13 -11.29
CA LYS A 65 -9.96 34.48 -10.94
C LYS A 65 -8.44 34.63 -11.04
N SER A 66 -7.66 33.58 -10.78
CA SER A 66 -6.19 33.67 -10.74
C SER A 66 -5.50 33.66 -12.10
N LYS A 67 -6.25 33.52 -13.22
CA LYS A 67 -5.74 33.55 -14.61
C LYS A 67 -4.47 32.70 -14.83
N SER A 68 -4.38 31.57 -14.12
CA SER A 68 -3.19 30.71 -14.10
C SER A 68 -2.96 30.04 -15.45
N MET A 69 -1.70 29.89 -15.88
CA MET A 69 -1.36 29.10 -17.08
C MET A 69 -1.79 27.63 -16.95
N PHE A 70 -1.84 27.10 -15.73
CA PHE A 70 -2.36 25.77 -15.44
C PHE A 70 -3.83 25.87 -15.01
N GLY A 71 -4.71 25.75 -16.01
CA GLY A 71 -6.16 25.80 -15.81
C GLY A 71 -6.74 24.58 -15.09
N MET A 72 -8.06 24.59 -14.93
CA MET A 72 -8.82 23.52 -14.23
C MET A 72 -8.54 22.12 -14.79
N LYS A 73 -8.48 21.98 -16.13
CA LYS A 73 -8.27 20.68 -16.76
C LYS A 73 -6.90 20.06 -16.45
N SER A 74 -5.83 20.85 -16.38
CA SER A 74 -4.49 20.34 -16.03
C SER A 74 -4.44 19.74 -14.62
N ARG A 75 -5.14 20.38 -13.68
CA ARG A 75 -5.23 19.88 -12.30
C ARG A 75 -6.10 18.62 -12.22
N GLN A 76 -7.17 18.57 -13.00
CA GLN A 76 -8.04 17.40 -13.14
C GLN A 76 -7.29 16.18 -13.71
N THR A 77 -6.48 16.39 -14.75
CA THR A 77 -5.66 15.31 -15.33
C THR A 77 -4.57 14.86 -14.36
N GLY A 78 -3.99 15.78 -13.59
CA GLY A 78 -3.03 15.45 -12.53
C GLY A 78 -3.63 14.54 -11.45
N ILE A 79 -4.78 14.90 -10.89
CA ILE A 79 -5.49 14.07 -9.89
C ILE A 79 -5.85 12.71 -10.48
N THR A 80 -6.38 12.69 -11.70
CA THR A 80 -6.75 11.45 -12.38
C THR A 80 -5.52 10.57 -12.64
N GLY A 81 -4.40 11.15 -13.05
CA GLY A 81 -3.15 10.43 -13.28
C GLY A 81 -2.59 9.80 -12.00
N ILE A 82 -2.60 10.55 -10.88
CA ILE A 82 -2.19 10.04 -9.57
C ILE A 82 -3.11 8.88 -9.14
N ALA A 83 -4.42 9.06 -9.25
CA ALA A 83 -5.40 8.04 -8.90
C ALA A 83 -5.21 6.76 -9.73
N LEU A 84 -5.06 6.88 -11.05
CA LEU A 84 -4.79 5.76 -11.94
C LEU A 84 -3.47 5.06 -11.61
N THR A 85 -2.42 5.82 -11.30
CA THR A 85 -1.12 5.27 -10.93
C THR A 85 -1.21 4.47 -9.63
N LEU A 86 -1.89 5.00 -8.61
CA LEU A 86 -2.09 4.34 -7.33
C LEU A 86 -2.89 3.04 -7.49
N VAL A 87 -4.04 3.09 -8.18
CA VAL A 87 -4.85 1.89 -8.45
C VAL A 87 -4.05 0.88 -9.28
N GLY A 88 -3.33 1.32 -10.31
CA GLY A 88 -2.49 0.49 -11.15
C GLY A 88 -1.38 -0.22 -10.36
N MET A 89 -0.66 0.50 -9.50
CA MET A 89 0.32 -0.10 -8.59
C MET A 89 -0.31 -1.13 -7.65
N GLY A 90 -1.47 -0.82 -7.09
CA GLY A 90 -2.18 -1.74 -6.19
C GLY A 90 -2.56 -3.05 -6.89
N LEU A 91 -3.08 -2.98 -8.11
CA LEU A 91 -3.39 -4.16 -8.93
C LEU A 91 -2.14 -4.93 -9.33
N TRP A 92 -1.07 -4.23 -9.70
CA TRP A 92 0.20 -4.88 -10.06
C TRP A 92 0.81 -5.65 -8.87
N ARG A 93 0.77 -5.06 -7.67
CA ARG A 93 1.23 -5.70 -6.42
C ARG A 93 0.37 -6.89 -5.98
N LEU A 94 -0.89 -6.97 -6.44
CA LEU A 94 -1.74 -8.12 -6.13
C LEU A 94 -1.34 -9.33 -6.99
N LYS A 95 -0.94 -9.07 -8.24
CA LYS A 95 -0.55 -10.09 -9.22
C LYS A 95 0.90 -10.56 -9.04
N ASN A 96 1.82 -9.64 -8.72
CA ASN A 96 3.28 -9.87 -8.64
C ASN A 96 3.78 -9.88 -7.20
#